data_AF-A0A3L8PAR6-F1
#
_entry.id   AF-A0A3L8PAR6-F1
#
_cell.length_a   1.000
_cell.length_b   1.000
_cell.length_c   1.000
_cell.angle_alpha   90.00
_cell.angle_beta   90.00
_cell.angle_gamma   90.00
#
_symmetry.space_group_name_H-M   'P 1'
#
loop_
_entity.id
_entity.type
_entity.pdbx_description
1 polymer ?
#
loop_
_entity_poly.entity_id
_entity_poly.type
_entity_poly.pdbx_seq_one_letter_code
_entity_poly.pdbx_strand_id
1 'polypeptide(L)' 'GGVTLDTIGDIAKTGVDVISVGALTHGVRALDLGLDVRVRQ' A
#
# COMPACT_ATOMS: atom_id res chain seq x y z
N GLY A 1 12.30 -1.27 8.63
CA GLY A 1 10.88 -1.49 8.29
C GLY A 1 10.10 -1.69 9.56
N GLY A 2 9.47 -0.63 10.08
CA GLY A 2 8.80 -0.66 11.40
C GLY A 2 7.38 -0.09 11.39
N VAL A 3 6.92 0.45 10.25
CA VAL A 3 5.53 0.90 10.09
C VAL A 3 4.74 -0.21 9.43
N THR A 4 3.77 -0.75 10.16
CA THR A 4 2.80 -1.75 9.69
C THR A 4 1.39 -1.23 9.90
N LEU A 5 0.38 -1.96 9.42
CA LEU A 5 -1.02 -1.61 9.68
C LEU A 5 -1.34 -1.62 11.18
N ASP A 6 -0.66 -2.47 11.96
CA ASP A 6 -0.85 -2.56 13.41
C ASP A 6 -0.22 -1.38 14.15
N THR A 7 0.92 -0.84 13.67
CA THR A 7 1.67 0.19 14.38
C THR A 7 1.31 1.62 13.94
N ILE A 8 0.81 1.82 12.72
CA ILE A 8 0.62 3.15 12.13
C ILE A 8 -0.36 4.03 12.93
N GLY A 9 -1.39 3.43 13.54
CA GLY A 9 -2.39 4.16 14.31
C GLY A 9 -1.81 4.77 15.59
N ASP A 10 -0.99 4.02 16.33
CA ASP A 10 -0.38 4.54 17.56
C ASP A 10 0.70 5.56 17.26
N ILE A 11 1.43 5.40 16.15
CA ILE A 11 2.39 6.40 15.67
C ILE A 11 1.65 7.71 15.33
N ALA A 12 0.53 7.66 14.61
CA ALA A 12 -0.23 8.85 14.25
C ALA A 12 -0.76 9.62 15.47
N LYS A 13 -1.18 8.91 16.53
CA LYS A 13 -1.66 9.53 17.78
C LYS A 13 -0.58 10.31 18.54
N THR A 14 0.70 10.12 18.23
CA THR A 14 1.78 10.90 18.87
C THR A 14 1.80 12.38 18.45
N GLY A 15 1.00 12.78 17.46
CA GLY A 15 0.90 14.16 16.99
C GLY A 15 1.91 14.52 15.92
N VAL A 16 2.51 13.52 15.26
CA VAL A 16 3.40 13.73 14.12
C VAL A 16 2.63 14.17 12.87
N ASP A 17 3.20 15.10 12.12
CA ASP A 17 2.59 15.61 10.89
C ASP A 17 2.73 14.65 9.69
N VAL A 18 3.83 13.87 9.66
CA VAL A 18 4.17 12.99 8.54
C VAL A 18 4.76 11.68 9.03
N ILE A 19 4.34 10.56 8.43
CA ILE A 19 4.89 9.23 8.67
C ILE A 19 5.53 8.71 7.37
N SER A 20 6.82 8.43 7.40
CA SER A 20 7.53 7.83 6.27
C SER A 20 7.31 6.31 6.21
N VAL A 21 6.78 5.82 5.09
CA VAL A 21 6.44 4.39 4.90
C VAL A 21 7.13 3.84 3.65
N GLY A 22 8.36 3.34 3.81
CA GLY A 22 9.13 2.77 2.70
C GLY A 22 8.49 1.53 2.05
N ALA A 23 7.64 0.79 2.77
CA ALA A 23 6.97 -0.39 2.25
C ALA A 23 6.06 -0.10 1.04
N LEU A 24 5.59 1.15 0.90
CA LEU A 24 4.72 1.56 -0.22
C LEU A 24 5.42 1.47 -1.57
N THR A 25 6.74 1.58 -1.61
CA THR A 25 7.52 1.60 -2.86
C THR A 25 8.47 0.42 -3.02
N HIS A 26 8.91 -0.21 -1.92
CA HIS A 26 9.82 -1.37 -1.98
C HIS A 26 9.11 -2.73 -1.82
N GLY A 27 7.82 -2.74 -1.47
CA GLY A 27 7.06 -3.95 -1.11
C GLY A 27 5.67 -3.99 -1.74
N VAL A 28 5.57 -3.62 -3.01
CA VAL A 28 4.29 -3.59 -3.74
C VAL A 28 3.66 -4.98 -3.79
N ARG A 29 2.40 -5.07 -3.38
CA ARG A 29 1.52 -6.20 -3.71
C ARG A 29 0.89 -5.90 -5.07
N ALA A 30 1.14 -6.77 -6.04
CA ALA A 30 0.54 -6.65 -7.36
C ALA A 30 -0.99 -6.76 -7.25
N LEU A 31 -1.69 -5.85 -7.94
CA LEU A 31 -3.13 -5.96 -8.10
C LEU A 31 -3.42 -7.05 -9.13
N ASP A 32 -4.29 -7.99 -8.77
CA ASP A 32 -4.74 -9.03 -9.70
C ASP A 32 -5.72 -8.43 -10.70
N LEU A 33 -5.34 -8.40 -11.98
CA LEU A 33 -6.09 -7.79 -13.07
C LEU A 33 -6.22 -8.78 -14.24
N GLY A 34 -7.45 -9.01 -14.70
CA GLY A 34 -7.75 -9.83 -15.87
C GLY A 34 -8.45 -9.02 -16.96
N LEU A 35 -8.06 -9.23 -18.23
CA LEU A 35 -8.67 -8.59 -19.40
C LEU A 35 -9.49 -9.62 -20.19
N ASP A 36 -10.82 -9.48 -20.22
CA ASP A 36 -11.70 -10.32 -21.05
C ASP A 36 -12.11 -9.56 -22.33
N VAL A 37 -11.39 -9.79 -23.42
CA VAL A 37 -11.64 -9.17 -24.72
C VAL A 37 -12.18 -10.22 -25.70
N ARG A 38 -13.28 -9.88 -26.39
CA ARG A 38 -13.85 -10.65 -27.50
C ARG A 38 -13.59 -9.89 -28.80
N VAL A 39 -12.84 -10.47 -29.72
CA VAL A 39 -12.64 -9.93 -31.07
C VAL A 39 -13.62 -10.61 -32.02
N ARG A 40 -14.43 -9.84 -32.74
CA ARG A 40 -15.24 -10.32 -33.88
C ARG A 40 -14.51 -9.96 -35.18
N GLN A 41 -14.42 -10.92 -36.10
CA GLN A 41 -13.99 -10.70 -37.49
C GLN A 41 -15.14 -10.17 -38.33
#